data_AF-A0A848VEX5-F1
#
_entry.id   AF-A0A848VEX5-F1
#
_cell.length_a   1.000
_cell.length_b   1.000
_cell.length_c   1.000
_cell.angle_alpha   90.00
_cell.angle_beta   90.00
_cell.angle_gamma   90.00
#
_symmetry.space_group_name_H-M   'P 1'
#
loop_
_entity.id
_entity.type
_entity.pdbx_description
1 polymer ?
#
loop_
_entity_poly.entity_id
_entity_poly.type
_entity_poly.pdbx_seq_one_letter_code
_entity_poly.pdbx_strand_id
1 'polypeptide(L)'
;LPQKWAGKRFYFEKVADRDVWDFALVSIAATYAESNQQIDDCRIVCGGVAATPYRLRTIEQAARGLTFSDETGDKLAPLATDGATPLRYNQFKIPLMQNLVRRALRA
;
A
#
# COMPACT_ATOMS: atom_id res chain seq x y z
N LEU A 1 12.82 -11.46 -8.88
CA LEU A 1 12.71 -10.02 -8.54
C LEU A 1 14.01 -9.32 -8.91
N PRO A 2 14.01 -8.03 -9.32
CA PRO A 2 15.25 -7.31 -9.58
C PRO A 2 16.19 -7.35 -8.38
N GLN A 3 17.50 -7.49 -8.63
CA GLN A 3 18.53 -7.63 -7.59
C GLN A 3 18.51 -6.47 -6.57
N LYS A 4 18.09 -5.27 -7.00
CA LYS A 4 17.89 -4.08 -6.14
C LYS A 4 17.03 -4.38 -4.89
N TRP A 5 16.07 -5.29 -4.98
CA TRP A 5 15.15 -5.61 -3.89
C TRP A 5 15.52 -6.90 -3.15
N ALA A 6 16.63 -7.55 -3.50
CA ALA A 6 17.08 -8.74 -2.81
C ALA A 6 17.39 -8.42 -1.33
N GLY A 7 16.89 -9.26 -0.41
CA GLY A 7 17.08 -9.09 1.03
C GLY A 7 16.41 -7.86 1.64
N LYS A 8 15.58 -7.14 0.88
CA LYS A 8 14.81 -6.00 1.39
C LYS A 8 13.55 -6.48 2.12
N ARG A 9 12.96 -5.61 2.93
CA ARG A 9 11.67 -5.91 3.57
C ARG A 9 10.57 -5.93 2.51
N PHE A 10 9.67 -6.89 2.65
CA PHE A 10 8.46 -7.01 1.84
C PHE A 10 7.26 -7.09 2.76
N TYR A 11 6.14 -6.56 2.28
CA TYR A 11 4.86 -6.65 2.95
C TYR A 11 3.79 -6.98 1.92
N PHE A 12 2.94 -7.94 2.24
CA PHE A 12 1.78 -8.26 1.43
C PHE A 12 0.59 -8.47 2.36
N GLU A 13 -0.51 -7.81 2.05
CA GLU A 13 -1.75 -8.04 2.76
C GLU A 13 -2.92 -8.12 1.78
N LYS A 14 -3.81 -9.05 2.06
CA LYS A 14 -5.00 -9.32 1.27
C LYS A 14 -6.22 -9.26 2.18
N VAL A 15 -7.14 -8.36 1.86
CA VAL A 15 -8.45 -8.30 2.49
C VAL A 15 -9.45 -8.99 1.57
N ALA A 16 -10.20 -9.94 2.10
CA ALA A 16 -11.24 -10.70 1.40
C ALA A 16 -12.42 -10.96 2.33
N ASP A 17 -13.58 -11.32 1.78
CA ASP A 17 -14.77 -11.64 2.59
C ASP A 17 -14.62 -12.98 3.32
N ARG A 18 -13.82 -13.90 2.75
CA ARG A 18 -13.49 -15.19 3.35
C ARG A 18 -12.00 -15.30 3.60
N ASP A 19 -11.64 -15.90 4.73
CA ASP A 19 -10.24 -16.09 5.13
C ASP A 19 -9.45 -17.02 4.18
N VAL A 20 -10.15 -17.89 3.45
CA VAL A 20 -9.55 -18.83 2.50
C VAL A 20 -10.36 -18.93 1.20
N TRP A 21 -9.66 -19.25 0.11
CA TRP A 21 -10.23 -19.51 -1.23
C TRP A 21 -11.12 -18.40 -1.80
N ASP A 22 -10.67 -17.16 -1.66
CA ASP A 22 -11.36 -16.00 -2.23
C ASP A 22 -10.41 -15.07 -3.00
N PHE A 23 -10.96 -14.22 -3.87
CA PHE A 23 -10.18 -13.12 -4.44
C PHE A 23 -10.09 -11.95 -3.46
N ALA A 24 -9.09 -11.09 -3.65
CA ALA A 24 -8.95 -9.90 -2.81
C ALA A 24 -10.04 -8.87 -3.14
N LEU A 25 -10.74 -8.36 -2.13
CA LEU A 25 -11.49 -7.12 -2.25
C LEU A 25 -10.54 -5.96 -2.49
N VAL A 26 -9.48 -5.87 -1.70
CA VAL A 26 -8.30 -5.04 -1.95
C VAL A 26 -7.09 -5.80 -1.43
N SER A 27 -5.99 -5.76 -2.18
CA SER A 27 -4.69 -6.23 -1.69
C SER A 27 -3.67 -5.12 -1.80
N ILE A 28 -2.61 -5.21 -1.00
CA ILE A 28 -1.44 -4.35 -1.11
C ILE A 28 -0.18 -5.20 -1.14
N ALA A 29 0.76 -4.84 -2.01
CA ALA A 29 2.10 -5.38 -2.05
C ALA A 29 3.08 -4.23 -1.93
N ALA A 30 4.07 -4.36 -1.05
CA ALA A 30 5.07 -3.35 -0.84
C ALA A 30 6.47 -3.91 -0.61
N THR A 31 7.48 -3.12 -0.98
CA THR A 31 8.89 -3.39 -0.64
C THR A 31 9.63 -2.09 -0.35
N TYR A 32 10.61 -2.17 0.53
CA TYR A 32 11.26 -1.02 1.14
C TYR A 32 12.77 -1.21 1.17
N ALA A 33 13.49 -0.25 0.59
CA ALA A 33 14.89 -0.02 0.90
C ALA A 33 14.92 1.00 2.04
N GLU A 34 15.51 0.61 3.16
CA GLU A 34 15.54 1.43 4.37
C GLU A 34 16.91 1.41 5.03
N SER A 35 17.17 2.47 5.77
CA SER A 35 18.35 2.66 6.63
C SER A 35 17.89 3.31 7.92
N ASN A 36 18.21 2.71 9.08
CA ASN A 36 17.81 3.22 10.40
C ASN A 36 16.30 3.57 10.50
N GLN A 37 15.43 2.68 10.01
CA GLN A 37 13.96 2.85 9.95
C GLN A 37 13.47 3.97 9.01
N GLN A 38 14.35 4.66 8.29
CA GLN A 38 13.99 5.66 7.29
C GLN A 38 13.84 5.01 5.91
N ILE A 39 12.81 5.40 5.17
CA ILE A 39 12.53 4.91 3.81
C ILE A 39 13.43 5.64 2.80
N ASP A 40 14.39 4.93 2.21
CA ASP A 40 15.23 5.45 1.13
C ASP A 40 14.52 5.33 -0.23
N ASP A 41 13.90 4.18 -0.49
CA ASP A 41 13.07 3.95 -1.68
C ASP A 41 12.03 2.86 -1.39
N CYS A 42 10.86 2.93 -2.02
CA CYS A 42 9.82 1.92 -1.84
C CYS A 42 9.01 1.69 -3.11
N ARG A 43 8.41 0.51 -3.23
CA ARG A 43 7.38 0.21 -4.24
C ARG A 43 6.13 -0.21 -3.52
N ILE A 44 4.99 0.38 -3.89
CA ILE A 44 3.71 0.12 -3.25
C ILE A 44 2.64 -0.01 -4.34
N VAL A 45 1.95 -1.15 -4.37
CA VAL A 45 0.97 -1.50 -5.39
C VAL A 45 -0.29 -2.05 -4.75
N CYS A 46 -1.44 -1.58 -5.19
CA CYS A 46 -2.75 -2.11 -4.80
C CYS A 46 -3.37 -2.99 -5.89
N GLY A 47 -4.01 -4.08 -5.47
CA GLY A 47 -4.84 -4.94 -6.31
C GLY A 47 -6.32 -4.78 -5.98
N GLY A 48 -7.20 -5.09 -6.94
CA GLY A 48 -8.66 -5.04 -6.74
C GLY A 48 -9.28 -3.63 -6.76
N VAL A 49 -8.50 -2.59 -7.06
CA VAL A 49 -8.93 -1.17 -7.08
C VAL A 49 -8.99 -0.57 -8.48
N ALA A 50 -8.41 -1.24 -9.47
CA ALA A 50 -8.41 -0.83 -10.89
C ALA A 50 -8.37 -2.09 -11.78
N ALA A 51 -8.51 -1.90 -13.10
CA ALA A 51 -8.46 -3.00 -14.09
C ALA A 51 -7.09 -3.70 -14.13
N THR A 52 -6.03 -3.02 -13.69
CA THR A 52 -4.67 -3.53 -13.55
C THR A 52 -4.12 -3.23 -12.15
N PRO A 53 -3.06 -3.92 -11.69
CA PRO A 53 -2.38 -3.53 -10.46
C PRO A 53 -2.03 -2.03 -10.47
N TYR A 54 -2.48 -1.31 -9.44
CA TYR A 54 -2.36 0.15 -9.38
C TYR A 54 -1.20 0.55 -8.49
N ARG A 55 -0.17 1.17 -9.07
CA ARG A 55 1.03 1.58 -8.35
C ARG A 55 0.85 2.96 -7.72
N LEU A 56 1.05 3.04 -6.41
CA LEU A 56 0.84 4.25 -5.61
C LEU A 56 2.05 5.19 -5.64
N ARG A 57 2.35 5.74 -6.82
CA ARG A 57 3.52 6.63 -7.02
C ARG A 57 3.52 7.84 -6.09
N THR A 58 2.35 8.43 -5.81
CA THR A 58 2.21 9.56 -4.87
C THR A 58 2.65 9.17 -3.46
N ILE A 59 2.25 7.99 -2.99
CA ILE A 59 2.68 7.46 -1.70
C ILE A 59 4.18 7.15 -1.72
N GLU A 60 4.67 6.49 -2.78
CA GLU A 60 6.10 6.18 -2.90
C GLU A 60 6.99 7.42 -2.82
N GLN A 61 6.56 8.52 -3.45
CA GLN A 61 7.28 9.79 -3.41
C GLN A 61 7.20 10.45 -2.03
N ALA A 62 6.01 10.48 -1.43
CA ALA A 62 5.79 11.12 -0.14
C ALA A 62 6.42 10.35 1.04
N ALA A 63 6.61 9.04 0.90
CA ALA A 63 7.21 8.19 1.93
C ALA A 63 8.73 8.30 2.02
N ARG A 64 9.43 8.73 0.95
CA ARG A 64 10.88 8.86 0.97
C ARG A 64 11.35 9.85 2.02
N GLY A 65 12.35 9.44 2.80
CA GLY A 65 12.89 10.21 3.91
C GLY A 65 12.03 10.19 5.18
N LEU A 66 10.86 9.55 5.17
CA LEU A 66 10.05 9.36 6.37
C LEU A 66 10.42 8.07 7.09
N THR A 67 10.15 8.03 8.39
CA THR A 67 10.34 6.85 9.24
C THR A 67 9.14 5.92 9.14
N PHE A 68 9.35 4.61 9.24
CA PHE A 68 8.27 3.64 9.48
C PHE A 68 7.64 3.89 10.85
N SER A 69 6.47 4.52 10.85
CA SER A 69 5.75 4.85 12.08
C SER A 69 4.25 5.00 11.81
N ASP A 70 3.45 4.93 12.87
CA ASP A 70 2.01 5.14 12.77
C ASP A 70 1.70 6.57 12.26
N GLU A 71 2.49 7.57 12.63
CA GLU A 71 2.32 8.95 12.16
C GLU A 71 2.54 9.07 10.64
N THR A 72 3.55 8.40 10.10
CA THR A 72 3.77 8.33 8.64
C THR A 72 2.60 7.63 7.96
N GLY A 73 2.12 6.52 8.51
CA GLY A 73 0.96 5.79 8.00
C GLY A 73 -0.31 6.65 7.97
N ASP A 74 -0.60 7.36 9.06
CA ASP A 74 -1.76 8.26 9.19
C ASP A 74 -1.69 9.45 8.24
N LYS A 75 -0.50 10.05 8.10
CA LYS A 75 -0.27 11.18 7.20
C LYS A 75 -0.47 10.79 5.74
N LEU A 76 -0.01 9.60 5.33
CA LEU A 76 0.00 9.20 3.93
C LEU A 76 -1.24 8.42 3.48
N ALA A 77 -1.92 7.72 4.39
CA ALA A 77 -3.09 6.92 4.05
C ALA A 77 -4.17 7.67 3.24
N PRO A 78 -4.56 8.92 3.55
CA PRO A 78 -5.57 9.65 2.78
C PRO A 78 -5.17 9.88 1.31
N LEU A 79 -3.86 10.04 1.04
CA LEU A 79 -3.33 10.26 -0.32
C LEU A 79 -3.45 9.03 -1.21
N ALA A 80 -3.69 7.84 -0.64
CA ALA A 80 -3.76 6.59 -1.39
C ALA A 80 -4.93 6.59 -2.38
N THR A 81 -6.00 7.29 -2.03
CA THR A 81 -7.25 7.35 -2.80
C THR A 81 -7.45 8.70 -3.48
N ASP A 82 -6.40 9.52 -3.56
CA ASP A 82 -6.47 10.79 -4.28
C ASP A 82 -6.77 10.53 -5.77
N GLY A 83 -7.75 11.25 -6.32
CA GLY A 83 -8.28 11.04 -7.66
C GLY A 83 -9.12 9.77 -7.87
N ALA A 84 -9.40 8.97 -6.83
CA ALA A 84 -10.25 7.79 -6.97
C ALA A 84 -11.71 8.19 -7.21
N THR A 85 -12.35 7.57 -8.21
CA THR A 85 -13.78 7.77 -8.52
C THR A 85 -14.54 6.48 -8.21
N PRO A 86 -15.11 6.32 -6.99
CA PRO A 86 -15.87 5.13 -6.66
C PRO A 86 -17.20 5.09 -7.42
N LEU A 87 -17.62 3.88 -7.77
CA LEU A 87 -18.92 3.57 -8.35
C LEU A 87 -19.91 3.18 -7.24
N ARG A 88 -21.18 3.04 -7.63
CA ARG A 88 -22.32 2.83 -6.71
C ARG A 88 -22.14 1.73 -5.65
N TYR A 89 -21.37 0.68 -5.94
CA TYR A 89 -21.26 -0.50 -5.08
C TYR A 89 -19.83 -0.79 -4.61
N ASN A 90 -18.89 0.14 -4.76
CA ASN A 90 -17.50 -0.09 -4.40
C ASN A 90 -16.86 1.01 -3.54
N GLN A 91 -17.68 1.90 -2.95
CA GLN A 91 -17.20 2.96 -2.07
C GLN A 91 -16.42 2.41 -0.88
N PHE A 92 -16.76 1.20 -0.42
CA PHE A 92 -16.05 0.53 0.66
C PHE A 92 -14.56 0.28 0.36
N LYS A 93 -14.15 0.27 -0.92
CA LYS A 93 -12.74 0.12 -1.30
C LYS A 93 -11.89 1.33 -0.92
N ILE A 94 -12.48 2.52 -0.81
CA ILE A 94 -11.78 3.74 -0.42
C ILE A 94 -11.15 3.59 0.98
N PRO A 95 -11.92 3.39 2.06
CA PRO A 95 -11.33 3.21 3.40
C PRO A 95 -10.48 1.95 3.51
N LEU A 96 -10.80 0.86 2.79
CA LEU A 96 -9.94 -0.34 2.77
C LEU A 96 -8.55 -0.05 2.23
N MET A 97 -8.46 0.67 1.12
CA MET A 97 -7.20 1.05 0.49
C MET A 97 -6.36 1.96 1.40
N GLN A 98 -6.98 2.97 2.01
CA GLN A 98 -6.31 3.85 2.97
C GLN A 98 -5.76 3.07 4.17
N ASN A 99 -6.55 2.16 4.75
CA ASN A 99 -6.12 1.34 5.88
C ASN A 99 -5.01 0.34 5.51
N LEU A 100 -5.00 -0.18 4.29
CA LEU A 100 -3.91 -1.03 3.80
C LEU A 100 -2.61 -0.23 3.65
N VAL A 101 -2.67 1.00 3.13
CA VAL A 101 -1.49 1.88 3.05
C VAL A 101 -0.97 2.23 4.44
N ARG A 102 -1.85 2.59 5.38
CA ARG A 102 -1.48 2.81 6.79
C ARG A 102 -0.72 1.61 7.36
N ARG A 103 -1.26 0.40 7.21
CA ARG A 103 -0.65 -0.83 7.72
C ARG A 103 0.67 -1.17 7.05
N ALA A 104 0.78 -0.94 5.74
CA ALA A 104 2.01 -1.17 5.00
C ALA A 104 3.16 -0.26 5.49
N LEU A 105 2.87 0.95 5.98
CA LEU A 105 3.86 1.94 6.43
C LEU A 105 4.25 1.85 7.91
N ARG A 106 3.71 0.87 8.64
CA ARG A 106 4.06 0.58 10.05
C ARG A 106 4.54 -0.85 10.30
N ALA A 107 4.46 -1.72 9.28
CA ALA A 107 4.78 -3.14 9.37
C ALA A 107 6.29 -3.41 9.29
#